data_AF-A0A5N8HK64-F1
#
_entry.id   AF-A0A5N8HK64-F1
#
_cell.length_a   1.000
_cell.length_b   1.000
_cell.length_c   1.000
_cell.angle_alpha   90.00
_cell.angle_beta   90.00
_cell.angle_gamma   90.00
#
_symmetry.space_group_name_H-M   'P 1'
#
loop_
_entity.id
_entity.type
_entity.pdbx_description
1 polymer ?
#
loop_
_entity_poly.entity_id
_entity_poly.type
_entity_poly.pdbx_seq_one_letter_code
_entity_poly.pdbx_strand_id
1 'polypeptide(L)'
;VENTPLPAISDMSIGHAMEFFNNLKLAGQRAKIAEKILKEIGDRLKFLVNVGLNYLTLSRSAETLSGGEAQRIRLASQIGAGLVGVMYVLDEPSIGLHQRDNERLLGTLIHLRDLGNTVIVVEHDEDAIRAADHVIDIGPGAGVHGGEVVAEGPLEAIMAVPESLTGQYMSGKRKIEVPKKRVPANPEKVLKLTGARGNNLKDVTLTLPVGLFTCITGVSGSGKSTLINDTLFPIAQRQLNGATIAEPAPYRDIQGLEHFDKVIDIDQSPIGRTPRSNPATYTGVFTPVRELFAGVPESRARGYTPGRFSFNVRGGRCEACQGDGVIKVEMHFLPDIYVPCDQCKGKRYNRETLEIKYKGKTIHEVLDMTIEEARE
;
A
#
# COMPACT_ATOMS: atom_id res chain seq x y z
N VAL A 1 -0.18 -36.60 11.90
CA VAL A 1 1.07 -37.28 11.49
C VAL A 1 2.00 -37.25 12.70
N GLU A 2 2.66 -38.36 13.08
CA GLU A 2 3.46 -38.44 14.33
C GLU A 2 2.71 -37.93 15.59
N ASN A 3 1.44 -38.34 15.76
CA ASN A 3 0.54 -37.85 16.83
C ASN A 3 0.25 -36.33 16.83
N THR A 4 0.70 -35.58 15.83
CA THR A 4 0.32 -34.18 15.63
C THR A 4 -0.95 -34.08 14.77
N PRO A 5 -2.04 -33.46 15.27
CA PRO A 5 -3.27 -33.27 14.51
C PRO A 5 -3.13 -32.13 13.48
N LEU A 6 -3.99 -32.12 12.46
CA LEU A 6 -3.92 -31.13 11.38
C LEU A 6 -3.98 -29.67 11.87
N PRO A 7 -4.87 -29.27 12.78
CA PRO A 7 -4.89 -27.89 13.29
C PRO A 7 -3.57 -27.47 13.92
N ALA A 8 -2.93 -28.37 14.70
CA ALA A 8 -1.64 -28.08 15.30
C ALA A 8 -0.54 -27.86 14.27
N ILE A 9 -0.60 -28.53 13.11
CA ILE A 9 0.32 -28.27 11.98
C ILE A 9 -0.01 -26.94 11.31
N SER A 10 -1.29 -26.64 11.10
CA SER A 10 -1.73 -25.39 10.46
C SER A 10 -1.41 -24.14 11.28
N ASP A 11 -1.37 -24.28 12.61
CA ASP A 11 -1.03 -23.21 13.55
C ASP A 11 0.49 -23.06 13.77
N MET A 12 1.32 -23.97 13.23
CA MET A 12 2.75 -23.74 13.15
C MET A 12 3.04 -22.56 12.21
N SER A 13 4.11 -21.83 12.50
CA SER A 13 4.67 -20.93 11.49
C SER A 13 5.10 -21.75 10.26
N ILE A 14 5.04 -21.15 9.08
CA ILE A 14 5.43 -21.78 7.82
C ILE A 14 6.87 -22.32 7.92
N GLY A 15 7.76 -21.60 8.60
CA GLY A 15 9.13 -22.07 8.88
C GLY A 15 9.15 -23.37 9.70
N HIS A 16 8.42 -23.41 10.82
CA HIS A 16 8.34 -24.63 11.64
C HIS A 16 7.62 -25.78 10.93
N ALA A 17 6.58 -25.48 10.14
CA ALA A 17 5.89 -26.48 9.33
C ALA A 17 6.85 -27.09 8.28
N MET A 18 7.70 -26.27 7.65
CA MET A 18 8.72 -26.74 6.72
C MET A 18 9.72 -27.68 7.40
N GLU A 19 10.21 -27.32 8.59
CA GLU A 19 11.08 -28.19 9.40
C GLU A 19 10.38 -29.48 9.83
N PHE A 20 9.11 -29.40 10.21
CA PHE A 20 8.30 -30.56 10.58
C PHE A 20 8.20 -31.56 9.41
N PHE A 21 7.84 -31.10 8.22
CA PHE A 21 7.71 -31.97 7.05
C PHE A 21 9.06 -32.49 6.54
N ASN A 22 10.14 -31.72 6.67
CA ASN A 22 11.49 -32.17 6.31
C ASN A 22 12.02 -33.28 7.25
N ASN A 23 11.65 -33.23 8.52
CA ASN A 23 12.10 -34.21 9.52
C ASN A 23 11.16 -35.41 9.69
N LEU A 24 10.02 -35.40 9.00
CA LEU A 24 8.99 -36.42 9.10
C LEU A 24 9.50 -37.79 8.62
N LYS A 25 9.42 -38.81 9.49
CA LYS A 25 9.86 -40.16 9.15
C LYS A 25 8.68 -41.07 8.85
N LEU A 26 8.51 -41.41 7.58
CA LEU A 26 7.55 -42.43 7.14
C LEU A 26 8.30 -43.69 6.70
N ALA A 27 7.73 -44.86 7.00
CA ALA A 27 8.31 -46.16 6.64
C ALA A 27 7.35 -46.99 5.76
N GLY A 28 7.93 -47.88 4.96
CA GLY A 28 7.21 -48.85 4.15
C GLY A 28 6.29 -48.22 3.10
N GLN A 29 5.08 -48.77 2.95
CA GLN A 29 4.12 -48.35 1.93
C GLN A 29 3.65 -46.90 2.12
N ARG A 30 3.58 -46.41 3.37
CA ARG A 30 3.18 -45.03 3.67
C ARG A 30 4.16 -44.01 3.10
N ALA A 31 5.47 -44.31 3.15
CA ALA A 31 6.49 -43.44 2.58
C ALA A 31 6.34 -43.31 1.05
N LYS A 32 6.13 -44.44 0.36
CA LYS A 32 5.95 -44.46 -1.11
C LYS A 32 4.72 -43.68 -1.56
N ILE A 33 3.61 -43.75 -0.82
CA ILE A 33 2.39 -42.99 -1.14
C ILE A 33 2.60 -41.50 -0.90
N ALA A 34 3.28 -41.15 0.20
CA ALA A 34 3.45 -39.77 0.62
C ALA A 34 4.58 -39.02 -0.09
N GLU A 35 5.51 -39.71 -0.76
CA GLU A 35 6.71 -39.11 -1.38
C GLU A 35 6.39 -37.89 -2.26
N LYS A 36 5.48 -38.04 -3.23
CA LYS A 36 5.07 -36.94 -4.12
C LYS A 36 4.36 -35.82 -3.38
N ILE A 37 3.56 -36.16 -2.37
CA ILE A 37 2.79 -35.19 -1.57
C ILE A 37 3.73 -34.38 -0.68
N LEU A 38 4.68 -35.02 -0.01
CA LEU A 38 5.66 -34.37 0.84
C LEU A 38 6.60 -33.47 0.04
N LYS A 39 6.99 -33.89 -1.17
CA LYS A 39 7.73 -33.04 -2.09
C LYS A 39 6.95 -31.77 -2.42
N GLU A 40 5.69 -31.90 -2.83
CA GLU A 40 4.83 -30.75 -3.16
C GLU A 40 4.61 -29.80 -1.97
N ILE A 41 4.39 -30.35 -0.76
CA ILE A 41 4.27 -29.56 0.47
C ILE A 41 5.58 -28.82 0.76
N GLY A 42 6.71 -29.53 0.70
CA GLY A 42 8.04 -28.96 0.94
C GLY A 42 8.37 -27.83 -0.03
N ASP A 43 8.10 -28.02 -1.32
CA ASP A 43 8.33 -27.01 -2.37
C ASP A 43 7.46 -25.77 -2.13
N ARG A 44 6.17 -25.93 -1.84
CA ARG A 44 5.26 -24.79 -1.55
C ARG A 44 5.65 -24.02 -0.29
N LEU A 45 6.01 -24.72 0.79
CA LEU A 45 6.48 -24.08 2.02
C LEU A 45 7.79 -23.34 1.78
N LYS A 46 8.71 -23.92 1.01
CA LYS A 46 9.98 -23.27 0.62
C LYS A 46 9.73 -21.98 -0.17
N PHE A 47 8.79 -21.96 -1.11
CA PHE A 47 8.46 -20.73 -1.84
C PHE A 47 7.95 -19.63 -0.89
N LEU A 48 7.08 -19.96 0.06
CA LEU A 48 6.59 -19.01 1.06
C LEU A 48 7.73 -18.49 1.97
N VAL A 49 8.69 -19.36 2.34
CA VAL A 49 9.88 -18.96 3.09
C VAL A 49 10.78 -18.03 2.28
N ASN A 50 10.99 -18.32 0.99
CA ASN A 50 11.83 -17.52 0.11
C ASN A 50 11.30 -16.10 -0.08
N VAL A 51 9.98 -15.92 -0.14
CA VAL A 51 9.35 -14.59 -0.17
C VAL A 51 9.20 -13.95 1.23
N GLY A 52 9.90 -14.48 2.24
CA GLY A 52 9.97 -13.86 3.57
C GLY A 52 8.71 -14.03 4.44
N LEU A 53 7.85 -15.01 4.16
CA LEU A 53 6.60 -15.24 4.91
C LEU A 53 6.72 -16.36 5.95
N ASN A 54 7.93 -16.77 6.31
CA ASN A 54 8.19 -17.88 7.22
C ASN A 54 7.57 -17.72 8.62
N TYR A 55 7.23 -16.49 9.03
CA TYR A 55 6.64 -16.17 10.33
C TYR A 55 5.11 -16.31 10.37
N LEU A 56 4.42 -16.37 9.22
CA LEU A 56 2.97 -16.57 9.16
C LEU A 56 2.61 -18.02 9.47
N THR A 57 1.40 -18.26 9.94
CA THR A 57 0.83 -19.60 10.05
C THR A 57 0.00 -19.92 8.81
N LEU A 58 -0.22 -21.21 8.53
CA LEU A 58 -1.09 -21.64 7.42
C LEU A 58 -2.57 -21.34 7.69
N SER A 59 -2.96 -21.26 8.97
CA SER A 59 -4.32 -20.94 9.42
C SER A 59 -4.65 -19.45 9.44
N ARG A 60 -3.69 -18.56 9.15
CA ARG A 60 -3.91 -17.11 9.24
C ARG A 60 -4.95 -16.64 8.22
N SER A 61 -5.92 -15.85 8.70
CA SER A 61 -6.96 -15.29 7.84
C SER A 61 -6.38 -14.35 6.79
N ALA A 62 -6.82 -14.52 5.54
CA ALA A 62 -6.41 -13.68 4.42
C ALA A 62 -6.77 -12.20 4.63
N GLU A 63 -7.84 -11.90 5.37
CA GLU A 63 -8.28 -10.53 5.68
C GLU A 63 -7.32 -9.79 6.61
N THR A 64 -6.47 -10.51 7.35
CA THR A 64 -5.51 -9.94 8.32
C THR A 64 -4.11 -9.77 7.75
N LEU A 65 -3.94 -10.02 6.45
CA LEU A 65 -2.67 -9.86 5.75
C LEU A 65 -2.52 -8.41 5.29
N SER A 66 -1.32 -7.87 5.44
CA SER A 66 -0.93 -6.62 4.76
C SER A 66 -0.91 -6.81 3.24
N GLY A 67 -1.01 -5.70 2.50
CA GLY A 67 -0.95 -5.73 1.03
C GLY A 67 0.31 -6.44 0.51
N GLY A 68 1.47 -6.15 1.09
CA GLY A 68 2.73 -6.80 0.74
C GLY A 68 2.77 -8.30 1.09
N GLU A 69 2.16 -8.72 2.21
CA GLU A 69 2.03 -10.16 2.52
C GLU A 69 1.14 -10.88 1.51
N ALA A 70 -0.03 -10.33 1.18
CA ALA A 70 -0.94 -10.91 0.21
C ALA A 70 -0.32 -11.01 -1.20
N GLN A 71 0.40 -9.97 -1.62
CA GLN A 71 1.14 -9.94 -2.88
C GLN A 71 2.22 -11.04 -2.92
N ARG A 72 3.01 -11.19 -1.85
CA ARG A 72 4.06 -12.22 -1.78
C ARG A 72 3.49 -13.64 -1.71
N ILE A 73 2.34 -13.87 -1.09
CA ILE A 73 1.62 -15.15 -1.18
C ILE A 73 1.24 -15.47 -2.63
N ARG A 74 0.73 -14.47 -3.35
CA ARG A 74 0.38 -14.64 -4.77
C ARG A 74 1.61 -14.98 -5.60
N LEU A 75 2.74 -14.29 -5.38
CA LEU A 75 4.02 -14.57 -6.04
C LEU A 75 4.49 -16.02 -5.78
N ALA A 76 4.53 -16.45 -4.51
CA ALA A 76 4.91 -17.81 -4.15
C ALA A 76 3.99 -18.86 -4.81
N SER A 77 2.69 -18.57 -4.91
CA SER A 77 1.71 -19.44 -5.57
C SER A 77 1.93 -19.56 -7.08
N GLN A 78 2.34 -18.47 -7.75
CA GLN A 78 2.65 -18.49 -9.18
C GLN A 78 3.91 -19.28 -9.49
N ILE A 79 4.94 -19.18 -8.66
CA ILE A 79 6.18 -19.94 -8.82
C ILE A 79 5.90 -21.43 -8.65
N GLY A 80 5.10 -21.79 -7.64
CA GLY A 80 4.68 -23.17 -7.42
C GLY A 80 3.80 -23.76 -8.54
N ALA A 81 3.22 -22.93 -9.41
CA ALA A 81 2.48 -23.42 -10.57
C ALA A 81 3.41 -23.92 -11.69
N GLY A 82 4.70 -23.53 -11.67
CA GLY A 82 5.71 -24.00 -12.63
C GLY A 82 5.39 -23.62 -14.08
N LEU A 83 4.72 -22.50 -14.30
CA LEU A 83 4.38 -22.03 -15.64
C LEU A 83 5.63 -21.54 -16.38
N VAL A 84 5.63 -21.70 -17.70
CA VAL A 84 6.71 -21.31 -18.62
C VAL A 84 6.12 -20.50 -19.78
N GLY A 85 6.84 -19.50 -20.28
CA GLY A 85 6.38 -18.62 -21.35
C GLY A 85 5.32 -17.61 -20.90
N VAL A 86 5.19 -17.36 -19.60
CA VAL A 86 4.27 -16.38 -19.03
C VAL A 86 4.96 -15.04 -18.84
N MET A 87 4.20 -13.96 -19.06
CA MET A 87 4.61 -12.60 -18.71
C MET A 87 4.03 -12.22 -17.34
N TYR A 88 4.89 -12.04 -16.36
CA TYR A 88 4.54 -11.58 -15.02
C TYR A 88 4.77 -10.07 -14.91
N VAL A 89 3.76 -9.35 -14.44
CA VAL A 89 3.85 -7.92 -14.13
C VAL A 89 3.64 -7.75 -12.63
N LEU A 90 4.64 -7.18 -11.96
CA LEU A 90 4.65 -6.96 -10.51
C LEU A 90 4.77 -5.47 -10.21
N ASP A 91 4.03 -5.04 -9.20
CA ASP A 91 3.94 -3.64 -8.77
C ASP A 91 4.55 -3.51 -7.36
N GLU A 92 5.79 -3.01 -7.27
CA GLU A 92 6.56 -2.80 -6.04
C GLU A 92 6.55 -3.99 -5.05
N PRO A 93 7.04 -5.18 -5.45
CA PRO A 93 7.01 -6.38 -4.59
C PRO A 93 7.87 -6.26 -3.31
N SER A 94 8.78 -5.28 -3.24
CA SER A 94 9.56 -4.99 -2.03
C SER A 94 8.77 -4.28 -0.92
N ILE A 95 7.54 -3.81 -1.19
CA ILE A 95 6.71 -3.10 -0.18
C ILE A 95 6.56 -3.93 1.10
N GLY A 96 6.87 -3.28 2.23
CA GLY A 96 6.74 -3.87 3.56
C GLY A 96 7.71 -5.02 3.83
N LEU A 97 8.74 -5.19 2.99
CA LEU A 97 9.86 -6.09 3.20
C LEU A 97 11.03 -5.32 3.82
N HIS A 98 11.83 -6.00 4.64
CA HIS A 98 13.04 -5.43 5.20
C HIS A 98 14.22 -5.68 4.26
N GLN A 99 15.21 -4.76 4.19
CA GLN A 99 16.34 -4.87 3.24
C GLN A 99 17.04 -6.23 3.27
N ARG A 100 17.23 -6.79 4.48
CA ARG A 100 17.79 -8.14 4.68
C ARG A 100 17.07 -9.23 3.87
N ASP A 101 15.75 -9.15 3.76
CA ASP A 101 14.94 -10.18 3.11
C ASP A 101 14.75 -9.87 1.60
N ASN A 102 15.15 -8.68 1.15
CA ASN A 102 15.06 -8.24 -0.24
C ASN A 102 15.88 -9.14 -1.18
N GLU A 103 17.10 -9.52 -0.78
CA GLU A 103 17.95 -10.44 -1.56
C GLU A 103 17.22 -11.76 -1.92
N ARG A 104 16.43 -12.29 -0.98
CA ARG A 104 15.65 -13.52 -1.22
C ARG A 104 14.50 -13.31 -2.19
N LEU A 105 13.84 -12.15 -2.11
CA LEU A 105 12.81 -11.76 -3.08
C LEU A 105 13.42 -11.64 -4.47
N LEU A 106 14.54 -10.94 -4.61
CA LEU A 106 15.24 -10.78 -5.90
C LEU A 106 15.67 -12.13 -6.47
N GLY A 107 16.27 -13.00 -5.66
CA GLY A 107 16.62 -14.36 -6.09
C GLY A 107 15.40 -15.17 -6.54
N THR A 108 14.23 -14.91 -5.96
CA THR A 108 12.96 -15.54 -6.34
C THR A 108 12.44 -15.02 -7.69
N LEU A 109 12.57 -13.73 -7.96
CA LEU A 109 12.20 -13.12 -9.25
C LEU A 109 13.12 -13.58 -10.38
N ILE A 110 14.43 -13.63 -10.11
CA ILE A 110 15.44 -14.19 -11.01
C ILE A 110 15.12 -15.66 -11.32
N HIS A 111 14.78 -16.45 -10.32
CA HIS A 111 14.38 -17.84 -10.54
C HIS A 111 13.13 -17.95 -11.42
N LEU A 112 12.12 -17.10 -11.20
CA LEU A 112 10.90 -17.08 -12.01
C LEU A 112 11.21 -16.76 -13.49
N ARG A 113 12.13 -15.83 -13.75
CA ARG A 113 12.68 -15.54 -15.09
C ARG A 113 13.39 -16.76 -15.68
N ASP A 114 14.27 -17.39 -14.91
CA ASP A 114 15.10 -18.53 -15.35
C ASP A 114 14.28 -19.79 -15.70
N LEU A 115 13.04 -19.90 -15.20
CA LEU A 115 12.07 -20.92 -15.64
C LEU A 115 11.59 -20.72 -17.09
N GLY A 116 11.98 -19.62 -17.77
CA GLY A 116 11.57 -19.29 -19.13
C GLY A 116 10.38 -18.32 -19.18
N ASN A 117 10.25 -17.46 -18.18
CA ASN A 117 9.21 -16.43 -18.12
C ASN A 117 9.81 -15.03 -18.31
N THR A 118 8.95 -14.07 -18.65
CA THR A 118 9.31 -12.64 -18.63
C THR A 118 8.79 -12.03 -17.34
N VAL A 119 9.63 -11.31 -16.61
CA VAL A 119 9.29 -10.68 -15.33
C VAL A 119 9.50 -9.18 -15.47
N ILE A 120 8.40 -8.42 -15.45
CA ILE A 120 8.37 -6.96 -15.50
C ILE A 120 8.02 -6.46 -14.10
N VAL A 121 8.88 -5.62 -13.53
CA VAL A 121 8.73 -5.14 -12.16
C VAL A 121 8.77 -3.62 -12.14
N VAL A 122 7.73 -3.00 -11.58
CA VAL A 122 7.75 -1.59 -11.19
C VAL A 122 8.41 -1.53 -9.81
N GLU A 123 9.54 -0.82 -9.69
CA GLU A 123 10.31 -0.74 -8.45
C GLU A 123 11.00 0.60 -8.29
N HIS A 124 11.33 0.91 -7.03
CA HIS A 124 12.11 2.07 -6.63
C HIS A 124 13.30 1.67 -5.74
N ASP A 125 13.39 0.40 -5.32
CA ASP A 125 14.51 -0.12 -4.55
C ASP A 125 15.80 -0.21 -5.36
N GLU A 126 16.90 0.24 -4.76
CA GLU A 126 18.20 0.31 -5.41
C GLU A 126 18.77 -1.08 -5.74
N ASP A 127 18.62 -2.06 -4.84
CA ASP A 127 19.14 -3.42 -5.05
C ASP A 127 18.39 -4.12 -6.18
N ALA A 128 17.07 -3.91 -6.28
CA ALA A 128 16.24 -4.41 -7.37
C ALA A 128 16.68 -3.86 -8.73
N ILE A 129 16.88 -2.53 -8.83
CA ILE A 129 17.34 -1.88 -10.05
C ILE A 129 18.74 -2.36 -10.44
N ARG A 130 19.63 -2.57 -9.46
CA ARG A 130 20.99 -3.11 -9.70
C ARG A 130 21.00 -4.55 -10.17
N ALA A 131 20.03 -5.36 -9.74
CA ALA A 131 19.91 -6.76 -10.12
C ALA A 131 19.20 -6.98 -11.46
N ALA A 132 18.53 -5.96 -12.01
CA ALA A 132 17.75 -6.08 -13.23
C ALA A 132 18.64 -6.30 -14.47
N ASP A 133 18.21 -7.20 -15.35
CA ASP A 133 18.91 -7.43 -16.63
C ASP A 133 18.71 -6.24 -17.61
N HIS A 134 17.58 -5.55 -17.48
CA HIS A 134 17.17 -4.44 -18.33
C HIS A 134 16.33 -3.47 -17.52
N VAL A 135 16.61 -2.18 -17.63
CA VAL A 135 15.95 -1.09 -16.90
C VAL A 135 15.32 -0.15 -17.91
N ILE A 136 14.10 0.29 -17.61
CA ILE A 136 13.37 1.31 -18.37
C ILE A 136 13.03 2.44 -17.41
N ASP A 137 13.58 3.63 -17.65
CA ASP A 137 13.33 4.82 -16.85
C ASP A 137 12.22 5.66 -17.50
N ILE A 138 11.12 5.87 -16.78
CA ILE A 138 9.98 6.67 -17.22
C ILE A 138 10.04 8.04 -16.54
N GLY A 139 9.85 9.10 -17.31
CA GLY A 139 9.93 10.47 -16.79
C GLY A 139 9.67 11.51 -17.87
N PRO A 140 10.33 12.69 -17.82
CA PRO A 140 11.26 13.16 -16.78
C PRO A 140 10.58 13.64 -15.48
N GLY A 141 9.28 13.89 -15.51
CA GLY A 141 8.46 14.29 -14.37
C GLY A 141 7.25 13.39 -14.14
N ALA A 142 6.34 13.83 -13.27
CA ALA A 142 5.07 13.14 -13.01
C ALA A 142 3.91 13.82 -13.73
N GLY A 143 2.83 13.06 -13.98
CA GLY A 143 1.62 13.58 -14.63
C GLY A 143 1.88 14.01 -16.07
N VAL A 144 1.43 15.23 -16.43
CA VAL A 144 1.58 15.78 -17.79
C VAL A 144 3.03 16.03 -18.20
N HIS A 145 3.96 16.07 -17.24
CA HIS A 145 5.40 16.24 -17.47
C HIS A 145 6.15 14.91 -17.58
N GLY A 146 5.44 13.79 -17.55
CA GLY A 146 5.99 12.44 -17.68
C GLY A 146 5.44 11.70 -18.90
N GLY A 147 5.52 10.36 -18.86
CA GLY A 147 4.96 9.50 -19.90
C GLY A 147 5.90 9.24 -21.09
N GLU A 148 7.17 9.59 -20.95
CA GLU A 148 8.22 9.31 -21.93
C GLU A 148 9.22 8.29 -21.38
N VAL A 149 9.78 7.46 -22.27
CA VAL A 149 10.94 6.62 -21.96
C VAL A 149 12.18 7.50 -22.04
N VAL A 150 12.74 7.87 -20.89
CA VAL A 150 13.89 8.76 -20.78
C VAL A 150 15.19 8.01 -21.10
N ALA A 151 15.29 6.78 -20.60
CA ALA A 151 16.42 5.90 -20.84
C ALA A 151 15.96 4.44 -20.80
N GLU A 152 16.60 3.61 -21.62
CA GLU A 152 16.31 2.17 -21.68
C GLU A 152 17.61 1.39 -21.94
N GLY A 153 17.80 0.28 -21.25
CA GLY A 153 18.96 -0.59 -21.41
C GLY A 153 19.48 -1.16 -20.09
N PRO A 154 20.71 -1.69 -20.07
CA PRO A 154 21.38 -2.06 -18.82
C PRO A 154 21.59 -0.84 -17.92
N LEU A 155 21.78 -1.04 -16.62
CA LEU A 155 21.90 0.03 -15.63
C LEU A 155 22.99 1.06 -15.99
N GLU A 156 24.10 0.63 -16.58
CA GLU A 156 25.18 1.51 -17.03
C GLU A 156 24.71 2.51 -18.09
N ALA A 157 23.81 2.09 -18.98
CA ALA A 157 23.21 2.97 -19.99
C ALA A 157 22.30 4.00 -19.33
N ILE A 158 21.50 3.60 -18.33
CA ILE A 158 20.64 4.51 -17.57
C ILE A 158 21.47 5.58 -16.85
N MET A 159 22.57 5.18 -16.20
CA MET A 159 23.47 6.11 -15.50
C MET A 159 24.20 7.08 -16.44
N ALA A 160 24.39 6.70 -17.70
CA ALA A 160 25.04 7.53 -18.71
C ALA A 160 24.14 8.67 -19.23
N VAL A 161 22.82 8.52 -19.18
CA VAL A 161 21.84 9.52 -19.62
C VAL A 161 21.69 10.63 -18.56
N PRO A 162 22.11 11.88 -18.83
CA PRO A 162 22.01 12.97 -17.86
C PRO A 162 20.58 13.32 -17.45
N GLU A 163 19.62 13.15 -18.35
CA GLU A 163 18.20 13.46 -18.13
C GLU A 163 17.51 12.45 -17.21
N SER A 164 18.05 11.23 -17.08
CA SER A 164 17.50 10.18 -16.22
C SER A 164 17.68 10.56 -14.75
N LEU A 165 16.57 10.85 -14.05
CA LEU A 165 16.60 11.13 -12.62
C LEU A 165 17.09 9.90 -11.84
N THR A 166 16.62 8.72 -12.23
CA THR A 166 17.05 7.43 -11.68
C THR A 166 18.56 7.26 -11.87
N GLY A 167 19.09 7.45 -13.08
CA GLY A 167 20.52 7.39 -13.39
C GLY A 167 21.36 8.37 -12.56
N GLN A 168 20.85 9.57 -12.28
CA GLN A 168 21.52 10.55 -11.40
C GLN A 168 21.62 10.07 -9.94
N TYR A 169 20.60 9.39 -9.40
CA TYR A 169 20.66 8.80 -8.05
C TYR A 169 21.56 7.56 -8.02
N MET A 170 21.43 6.67 -9.01
CA MET A 170 22.21 5.42 -9.09
C MET A 170 23.72 5.66 -9.25
N SER A 171 24.10 6.76 -9.93
CA SER A 171 25.48 7.20 -10.09
C SER A 171 26.01 8.06 -8.92
N GLY A 172 25.15 8.43 -7.97
CA GLY A 172 25.50 9.30 -6.84
C GLY A 172 25.64 10.79 -7.17
N LYS A 173 25.33 11.22 -8.40
CA LYS A 173 25.24 12.66 -8.76
C LYS A 173 24.20 13.38 -7.90
N ARG A 174 23.09 12.70 -7.62
CA ARG A 174 22.11 13.10 -6.60
C ARG A 174 22.12 12.10 -5.46
N LYS A 175 21.81 12.57 -4.26
CA LYS A 175 21.68 11.75 -3.06
C LYS A 175 20.74 12.41 -2.06
N ILE A 176 20.17 11.62 -1.17
CA ILE A 176 19.42 12.11 -0.03
C ILE A 176 20.43 12.46 1.08
N GLU A 177 20.56 13.75 1.39
CA GLU A 177 21.52 14.24 2.38
C GLU A 177 21.14 13.79 3.80
N VAL A 178 22.10 13.23 4.53
CA VAL A 178 21.92 12.86 5.93
C VAL A 178 22.09 14.10 6.81
N PRO A 179 21.11 14.46 7.67
CA PRO A 179 21.24 15.63 8.54
C PRO A 179 22.48 15.56 9.44
N LYS A 180 23.37 16.55 9.32
CA LYS A 180 24.60 16.64 10.13
C LYS A 180 24.33 16.91 11.61
N LYS A 181 23.19 17.51 11.93
CA LYS A 181 22.74 17.80 13.30
C LYS A 181 21.39 17.13 13.53
N ARG A 182 21.26 16.43 14.66
CA ARG A 182 20.00 15.85 15.12
C ARG A 182 19.40 16.71 16.23
N VAL A 183 18.08 16.74 16.30
CA VAL A 183 17.37 17.40 17.40
C VAL A 183 17.61 16.58 18.67
N PRO A 184 18.12 17.18 19.76
CA PRO A 184 18.35 16.46 21.01
C PRO A 184 17.01 16.12 21.68
N ALA A 185 16.94 14.94 22.30
CA ALA A 185 15.78 14.55 23.10
C ALA A 185 15.66 15.43 24.35
N ASN A 186 14.44 15.84 24.69
CA ASN A 186 14.16 16.43 26.00
C ASN A 186 13.90 15.30 27.02
N PRO A 187 14.73 15.13 28.06
CA PRO A 187 14.56 14.08 29.06
C PRO A 187 13.25 14.18 29.85
N GLU A 188 12.66 15.37 29.94
CA GLU A 188 11.42 15.63 30.71
C GLU A 188 10.16 15.35 29.90
N LYS A 189 10.27 15.15 28.58
CA LYS A 189 9.13 14.90 27.69
C LYS A 189 9.26 13.56 27.00
N VAL A 190 8.73 12.53 27.65
CA VAL A 190 8.87 11.13 27.21
C VAL A 190 7.55 10.40 27.37
N LEU A 191 7.11 9.74 26.32
CA LEU A 191 6.04 8.76 26.38
C LEU A 191 6.63 7.37 26.66
N LYS A 192 6.04 6.65 27.61
CA LYS A 192 6.48 5.31 27.99
C LYS A 192 5.30 4.35 27.97
N LEU A 193 5.31 3.43 27.02
CA LEU A 193 4.38 2.29 26.97
C LEU A 193 5.10 1.09 27.57
N THR A 194 4.56 0.50 28.63
CA THR A 194 5.15 -0.66 29.30
C THR A 194 4.30 -1.91 29.12
N GLY A 195 5.01 -3.02 28.98
CA GLY A 195 4.45 -4.36 28.95
C GLY A 195 3.45 -4.65 27.83
N ALA A 196 3.72 -4.15 26.64
CA ALA A 196 2.99 -4.49 25.43
C ALA A 196 3.19 -5.99 25.10
N ARG A 197 2.07 -6.69 24.97
CA ARG A 197 1.96 -8.16 24.86
C ARG A 197 1.00 -8.61 23.75
N GLY A 198 0.60 -7.71 22.86
CA GLY A 198 -0.18 -8.06 21.68
C GLY A 198 0.58 -9.02 20.75
N ASN A 199 -0.13 -9.99 20.17
CA ASN A 199 0.41 -10.98 19.22
C ASN A 199 1.72 -11.62 19.72
N ASN A 200 2.85 -11.33 19.05
CA ASN A 200 4.16 -11.88 19.36
C ASN A 200 5.04 -10.98 20.24
N LEU A 201 4.51 -9.88 20.77
CA LEU A 201 5.25 -8.99 21.67
C LEU A 201 5.51 -9.65 23.03
N LYS A 202 6.76 -9.59 23.50
CA LYS A 202 7.22 -10.24 24.72
C LYS A 202 7.39 -9.24 25.87
N ASP A 203 6.28 -8.74 26.41
CA ASP A 203 6.26 -7.75 27.52
C ASP A 203 7.13 -6.51 27.20
N VAL A 204 6.98 -5.99 25.98
CA VAL A 204 7.85 -4.94 25.42
C VAL A 204 7.58 -3.60 26.09
N THR A 205 8.66 -2.89 26.42
CA THR A 205 8.61 -1.49 26.84
C THR A 205 9.12 -0.59 25.73
N LEU A 206 8.29 0.35 25.29
CA LEU A 206 8.60 1.38 24.31
C LEU A 206 8.77 2.72 25.04
N THR A 207 9.85 3.43 24.73
CA THR A 207 10.12 4.78 25.24
C THR A 207 10.31 5.73 24.07
N LEU A 208 9.44 6.71 23.95
CA LEU A 208 9.37 7.65 22.84
C LEU A 208 9.65 9.08 23.33
N PRO A 209 10.75 9.72 22.90
CA PRO A 209 10.98 11.13 23.16
C PRO A 209 10.01 11.99 22.35
N VAL A 210 9.36 12.95 23.01
CA VAL A 210 8.38 13.83 22.37
C VAL A 210 9.09 14.85 21.48
N GLY A 211 8.50 15.15 20.31
CA GLY A 211 8.99 16.18 19.40
C GLY A 211 10.17 15.77 18.52
N LEU A 212 10.50 14.47 18.45
CA LEU A 212 11.54 13.95 17.56
C LEU A 212 10.97 13.18 16.37
N PHE A 213 11.70 13.21 15.26
CA PHE A 213 11.47 12.32 14.12
C PHE A 213 11.92 10.89 14.47
N THR A 214 10.96 10.03 14.80
CA THR A 214 11.23 8.67 15.31
C THR A 214 10.83 7.62 14.28
N CYS A 215 11.77 6.77 13.89
CA CYS A 215 11.51 5.62 13.01
C CYS A 215 11.44 4.33 13.82
N ILE A 216 10.37 3.55 13.62
CA ILE A 216 10.24 2.20 14.17
C ILE A 216 10.63 1.20 13.07
N THR A 217 11.79 0.57 13.21
CA THR A 217 12.35 -0.36 12.23
C THR A 217 12.39 -1.80 12.75
N GLY A 218 12.66 -2.75 11.86
CA GLY A 218 12.73 -4.18 12.14
C GLY A 218 12.18 -5.02 10.99
N VAL A 219 12.48 -6.32 11.01
CA VAL A 219 12.05 -7.28 9.98
C VAL A 219 10.54 -7.47 9.93
N SER A 220 10.01 -7.97 8.80
CA SER A 220 8.58 -8.29 8.69
C SER A 220 8.19 -9.34 9.73
N GLY A 221 7.02 -9.17 10.36
CA GLY A 221 6.59 -10.02 11.47
C GLY A 221 7.23 -9.71 12.84
N SER A 222 8.14 -8.73 12.98
CA SER A 222 8.75 -8.41 14.29
C SER A 222 7.81 -7.78 15.33
N GLY A 223 6.57 -7.45 14.94
CA GLY A 223 5.57 -6.83 15.83
C GLY A 223 5.50 -5.30 15.77
N LYS A 224 6.08 -4.64 14.74
CA LYS A 224 6.02 -3.17 14.57
C LYS A 224 4.59 -2.64 14.54
N SER A 225 3.76 -3.20 13.65
CA SER A 225 2.34 -2.82 13.51
C SER A 225 1.58 -3.15 14.80
N THR A 226 1.85 -4.30 15.43
CA THR A 226 1.25 -4.62 16.72
C THR A 226 1.58 -3.58 17.79
N LEU A 227 2.84 -3.17 17.89
CA LEU A 227 3.29 -2.23 18.92
C LEU A 227 2.72 -0.82 18.68
N ILE A 228 2.71 -0.35 17.44
CA ILE A 228 2.30 1.02 17.10
C ILE A 228 0.82 1.10 16.78
N ASN A 229 0.34 0.34 15.78
CA ASN A 229 -1.01 0.47 15.23
C ASN A 229 -2.05 -0.28 16.06
N ASP A 230 -1.70 -1.44 16.63
CA ASP A 230 -2.66 -2.24 17.40
C ASP A 230 -2.61 -1.94 18.90
N THR A 231 -1.52 -1.34 19.40
CA THR A 231 -1.34 -1.03 20.84
C THR A 231 -1.29 0.47 21.10
N LEU A 232 -0.22 1.16 20.69
CA LEU A 232 -0.01 2.57 21.05
C LEU A 232 -1.10 3.50 20.49
N PHE A 233 -1.45 3.34 19.22
CA PHE A 233 -2.40 4.21 18.54
C PHE A 233 -3.82 4.10 19.15
N PRO A 234 -4.42 2.91 19.36
CA PRO A 234 -5.74 2.81 20.00
C PRO A 234 -5.77 3.37 21.43
N ILE A 235 -4.68 3.20 22.19
CA ILE A 235 -4.55 3.83 23.52
C ILE A 235 -4.60 5.36 23.40
N ALA A 236 -3.75 5.93 22.54
CA ALA A 236 -3.71 7.36 22.31
C ALA A 236 -5.02 7.90 21.73
N GLN A 237 -5.68 7.14 20.85
CA GLN A 237 -6.95 7.53 20.23
C GLN A 237 -8.09 7.56 21.26
N ARG A 238 -8.12 6.63 22.21
CA ARG A 238 -9.05 6.67 23.35
C ARG A 238 -8.79 7.88 24.24
N GLN A 239 -7.55 8.09 24.66
CA GLN A 239 -7.23 9.09 25.69
C GLN A 239 -7.17 10.53 25.16
N LEU A 240 -6.66 10.73 23.93
CA LEU A 240 -6.46 12.06 23.33
C LEU A 240 -7.63 12.47 22.44
N ASN A 241 -8.20 11.52 21.68
CA ASN A 241 -9.26 11.82 20.72
C ASN A 241 -10.67 11.45 21.22
N GLY A 242 -10.79 10.77 22.37
CA GLY A 242 -12.07 10.34 22.93
C GLY A 242 -12.76 9.19 22.18
N ALA A 243 -12.00 8.39 21.42
CA ALA A 243 -12.59 7.25 20.70
C ALA A 243 -13.14 6.18 21.65
N THR A 244 -14.31 5.62 21.36
CA THR A 244 -14.97 4.62 22.22
C THR A 244 -14.77 3.17 21.75
N ILE A 245 -14.52 2.97 20.45
CA ILE A 245 -14.50 1.62 19.82
C ILE A 245 -13.09 1.05 19.72
N ALA A 246 -12.04 1.88 19.77
CA ALA A 246 -10.67 1.45 19.49
C ALA A 246 -10.13 0.51 20.58
N GLU A 247 -10.01 -0.79 20.34
CA GLU A 247 -9.51 -1.76 21.35
C GLU A 247 -8.00 -1.95 21.25
N PRO A 248 -7.21 -1.49 22.24
CA PRO A 248 -5.78 -1.72 22.23
C PRO A 248 -5.45 -3.17 22.57
N ALA A 249 -4.43 -3.71 21.90
CA ALA A 249 -3.85 -5.00 22.26
C ALA A 249 -3.29 -4.95 23.71
N PRO A 250 -3.13 -6.12 24.38
CA PRO A 250 -2.75 -6.15 25.80
C PRO A 250 -1.46 -5.37 26.11
N TYR A 251 -1.53 -4.50 27.11
CA TYR A 251 -0.39 -3.76 27.66
C TYR A 251 -0.48 -3.70 29.20
N ARG A 252 0.51 -3.10 29.87
CA ARG A 252 0.50 -2.94 31.34
C ARG A 252 0.19 -1.51 31.78
N ASP A 253 0.94 -0.54 31.26
CA ASP A 253 0.76 0.87 31.64
C ASP A 253 1.27 1.80 30.53
N ILE A 254 0.73 3.02 30.47
CA ILE A 254 1.20 4.09 29.58
C ILE A 254 1.33 5.41 30.35
N GLN A 255 2.44 6.11 30.11
CA GLN A 255 2.77 7.40 30.75
C GLN A 255 3.23 8.41 29.71
N GLY A 256 3.07 9.71 29.98
CA GLY A 256 3.54 10.78 29.10
C GLY A 256 2.61 11.09 27.93
N LEU A 257 1.36 10.63 27.97
CA LEU A 257 0.33 11.00 26.97
C LEU A 257 -0.14 12.44 27.14
N GLU A 258 -0.02 13.00 28.34
CA GLU A 258 -0.29 14.41 28.66
C GLU A 258 0.59 15.41 27.90
N HIS A 259 1.65 14.94 27.23
CA HIS A 259 2.47 15.77 26.35
C HIS A 259 1.88 15.97 24.94
N PHE A 260 0.75 15.34 24.64
CA PHE A 260 0.11 15.36 23.32
C PHE A 260 -1.35 15.81 23.43
N ASP A 261 -1.78 16.63 22.48
CA ASP A 261 -3.18 17.10 22.43
C ASP A 261 -4.09 16.16 21.61
N LYS A 262 -3.52 15.50 20.59
CA LYS A 262 -4.26 14.64 19.66
C LYS A 262 -3.30 13.63 19.01
N VAL A 263 -3.84 12.48 18.62
CA VAL A 263 -3.15 11.53 17.73
C VAL A 263 -3.84 11.48 16.37
N ILE A 264 -3.04 11.36 15.30
CA ILE A 264 -3.53 11.22 13.93
C ILE A 264 -2.79 10.03 13.32
N ASP A 265 -3.54 9.05 12.84
CA ASP A 265 -3.01 7.97 12.02
C ASP A 265 -3.21 8.32 10.54
N ILE A 266 -2.15 8.10 9.77
CA ILE A 266 -2.14 8.28 8.32
C ILE A 266 -1.75 6.92 7.77
N ASP A 267 -2.76 6.12 7.45
CA ASP A 267 -2.59 4.74 7.02
C ASP A 267 -2.49 4.61 5.49
N GLN A 268 -2.38 3.36 5.03
CA GLN A 268 -2.34 3.00 3.62
C GLN A 268 -3.72 2.61 3.08
N SER A 269 -4.79 2.86 3.83
CA SER A 269 -6.13 2.52 3.37
C SER A 269 -6.53 3.42 2.19
N PRO A 270 -7.27 2.90 1.20
CA PRO A 270 -7.74 3.73 0.10
C PRO A 270 -8.57 4.91 0.62
N ILE A 271 -8.27 6.12 0.11
CA ILE A 271 -8.97 7.38 0.40
C ILE A 271 -10.50 7.24 0.31
N GLY A 272 -10.97 6.39 -0.60
CA GLY A 272 -12.34 5.89 -0.58
C GLY A 272 -12.54 4.70 -1.48
N ARG A 273 -13.63 3.97 -1.26
CA ARG A 273 -14.01 2.78 -2.02
C ARG A 273 -15.01 3.08 -3.15
N THR A 274 -15.29 4.36 -3.40
CA THR A 274 -16.26 4.81 -4.40
C THR A 274 -15.66 5.90 -5.28
N PRO A 275 -16.15 6.07 -6.53
CA PRO A 275 -15.72 7.15 -7.43
C PRO A 275 -15.96 8.58 -6.91
N ARG A 276 -16.67 8.71 -5.78
CA ARG A 276 -17.02 9.99 -5.14
C ARG A 276 -15.87 10.57 -4.33
N SER A 277 -15.01 9.72 -3.79
CA SER A 277 -13.83 10.16 -3.05
C SER A 277 -12.72 10.51 -4.04
N ASN A 278 -12.33 11.77 -4.05
CA ASN A 278 -11.23 12.29 -4.84
C ASN A 278 -10.41 13.29 -4.00
N PRO A 279 -9.21 13.71 -4.45
CA PRO A 279 -8.36 14.62 -3.69
C PRO A 279 -9.07 15.91 -3.26
N ALA A 280 -9.93 16.46 -4.11
CA ALA A 280 -10.65 17.71 -3.84
C ALA A 280 -11.67 17.55 -2.69
N THR A 281 -12.38 16.43 -2.64
CA THR A 281 -13.33 16.12 -1.56
C THR A 281 -12.64 15.72 -0.27
N TYR A 282 -11.55 14.95 -0.34
CA TYR A 282 -10.87 14.42 0.84
C TYR A 282 -10.13 15.52 1.61
N THR A 283 -9.46 16.43 0.89
CA THR A 283 -8.78 17.59 1.50
C THR A 283 -9.75 18.70 1.93
N GLY A 284 -11.02 18.62 1.51
CA GLY A 284 -12.03 19.65 1.78
C GLY A 284 -11.97 20.89 0.88
N VAL A 285 -10.97 21.00 0.00
CA VAL A 285 -10.81 22.16 -0.90
C VAL A 285 -12.01 22.33 -1.85
N PHE A 286 -12.77 21.27 -2.12
CA PHE A 286 -13.92 21.38 -3.01
C PHE A 286 -15.08 22.21 -2.42
N THR A 287 -15.15 22.39 -1.11
CA THR A 287 -16.19 23.24 -0.49
C THR A 287 -16.05 24.73 -0.88
N PRO A 288 -14.92 25.40 -0.63
CA PRO A 288 -14.74 26.79 -1.06
C PRO A 288 -14.81 26.94 -2.58
N VAL A 289 -14.37 25.94 -3.37
CA VAL A 289 -14.55 25.96 -4.83
C VAL A 289 -16.03 26.04 -5.21
N ARG A 290 -16.90 25.24 -4.59
CA ARG A 290 -18.35 25.30 -4.85
C ARG A 290 -18.98 26.62 -4.42
N GLU A 291 -18.47 27.25 -3.36
CA GLU A 291 -18.90 28.58 -2.92
C GLU A 291 -18.56 29.65 -3.96
N LEU A 292 -17.37 29.59 -4.56
CA LEU A 292 -16.99 30.48 -5.66
C LEU A 292 -17.94 30.36 -6.86
N PHE A 293 -18.28 29.13 -7.26
CA PHE A 293 -19.22 28.89 -8.37
C PHE A 293 -20.65 29.33 -8.06
N ALA A 294 -21.11 29.19 -6.81
CA ALA A 294 -22.40 29.74 -6.39
C ALA A 294 -22.39 31.28 -6.34
N GLY A 295 -21.22 31.88 -6.17
CA GLY A 295 -21.03 33.32 -6.09
C GLY A 295 -21.12 34.08 -7.42
N VAL A 296 -20.99 33.41 -8.58
CA VAL A 296 -20.96 34.11 -9.88
C VAL A 296 -22.34 34.69 -10.26
N PRO A 297 -22.41 35.78 -11.05
CA PRO A 297 -23.67 36.43 -11.40
C PRO A 297 -24.71 35.50 -12.02
N GLU A 298 -24.32 34.62 -12.96
CA GLU A 298 -25.26 33.69 -13.59
C GLU A 298 -25.84 32.69 -12.58
N SER A 299 -25.03 32.21 -11.63
CA SER A 299 -25.49 31.31 -10.56
C SER A 299 -26.48 32.01 -9.65
N ARG A 300 -26.20 33.25 -9.23
CA ARG A 300 -27.10 34.04 -8.38
C ARG A 300 -28.43 34.32 -9.08
N ALA A 301 -28.40 34.68 -10.37
CA ALA A 301 -29.60 34.92 -11.16
C ALA A 301 -30.49 33.67 -11.29
N ARG A 302 -29.89 32.47 -11.32
CA ARG A 302 -30.58 31.18 -11.38
C ARG A 302 -30.91 30.59 -9.99
N GLY A 303 -30.58 31.28 -8.90
CA GLY A 303 -30.79 30.81 -7.53
C GLY A 303 -29.95 29.58 -7.16
N TYR A 304 -28.80 29.37 -7.81
CA TYR A 304 -27.93 28.22 -7.54
C TYR A 304 -27.12 28.44 -6.26
N THR A 305 -27.17 27.45 -5.37
CA THR A 305 -26.40 27.39 -4.12
C THR A 305 -25.17 26.48 -4.28
N PRO A 306 -24.22 26.44 -3.33
CA PRO A 306 -23.08 25.52 -3.37
C PRO A 306 -23.47 24.04 -3.47
N GLY A 307 -24.72 23.70 -3.09
CA GLY A 307 -25.29 22.36 -3.27
C GLY A 307 -25.45 21.96 -4.74
N ARG A 308 -25.76 22.90 -5.63
CA ARG A 308 -25.89 22.64 -7.09
C ARG A 308 -24.58 22.11 -7.68
N PHE A 309 -23.45 22.63 -7.21
CA PHE A 309 -22.11 22.24 -7.68
C PHE A 309 -21.54 21.03 -6.94
N SER A 310 -22.31 20.38 -6.07
CA SER A 310 -21.91 19.12 -5.45
C SER A 310 -22.38 17.94 -6.31
N PHE A 311 -21.44 17.13 -6.81
CA PHE A 311 -21.79 15.88 -7.47
C PHE A 311 -22.40 14.84 -6.49
N ASN A 312 -22.28 15.06 -5.18
CA ASN A 312 -22.84 14.17 -4.16
C ASN A 312 -24.33 14.44 -3.85
N VAL A 313 -24.88 15.59 -4.25
CA VAL A 313 -26.23 16.04 -3.88
C VAL A 313 -27.11 16.14 -5.13
N ARG A 314 -28.39 15.78 -4.99
CA ARG A 314 -29.39 15.96 -6.05
C ARG A 314 -29.54 17.43 -6.42
N GLY A 315 -29.76 17.70 -7.70
CA GLY A 315 -29.99 19.05 -8.22
C GLY A 315 -29.11 19.35 -9.44
N GLY A 316 -27.80 19.41 -9.27
CA GLY A 316 -26.87 19.73 -10.37
C GLY A 316 -26.06 18.55 -10.92
N ARG A 317 -25.98 17.45 -10.18
CA ARG A 317 -25.32 16.22 -10.65
C ARG A 317 -26.06 15.58 -11.83
N CYS A 318 -25.37 14.70 -12.55
CA CYS A 318 -26.01 13.81 -13.52
C CYS A 318 -26.79 12.71 -12.75
N GLU A 319 -28.09 12.58 -12.99
CA GLU A 319 -28.92 11.60 -12.27
C GLU A 319 -28.73 10.16 -12.76
N ALA A 320 -28.28 9.94 -14.01
CA ALA A 320 -28.04 8.59 -14.52
C ALA A 320 -26.89 7.85 -13.82
N CYS A 321 -25.77 8.54 -13.57
CA CYS A 321 -24.67 8.00 -12.75
C CYS A 321 -24.72 8.49 -11.30
N GLN A 322 -25.78 9.20 -10.91
CA GLN A 322 -25.93 9.81 -9.58
C GLN A 322 -24.71 10.65 -9.14
N GLY A 323 -23.99 11.25 -10.09
CA GLY A 323 -22.79 12.06 -9.86
C GLY A 323 -21.45 11.32 -9.86
N ASP A 324 -21.44 9.99 -10.02
CA ASP A 324 -20.20 9.21 -10.02
C ASP A 324 -19.38 9.44 -11.29
N GLY A 325 -20.03 9.83 -12.38
CA GLY A 325 -19.42 10.02 -13.71
C GLY A 325 -19.16 8.71 -14.47
N VAL A 326 -19.18 7.59 -13.75
CA VAL A 326 -19.03 6.22 -14.26
C VAL A 326 -20.21 5.35 -13.84
N ILE A 327 -20.42 4.25 -14.54
CA ILE A 327 -21.37 3.19 -14.19
C ILE A 327 -20.55 1.94 -13.88
N LYS A 328 -20.84 1.30 -12.75
CA LYS A 328 -20.23 0.02 -12.37
C LYS A 328 -20.89 -1.11 -13.15
N VAL A 329 -20.10 -1.92 -13.83
CA VAL A 329 -20.55 -3.13 -14.53
C VAL A 329 -20.03 -4.33 -13.74
N GLU A 330 -20.95 -5.13 -13.22
CA GLU A 330 -20.61 -6.34 -12.46
C GLU A 330 -20.16 -7.46 -13.40
N MET A 331 -19.03 -8.08 -13.07
CA MET A 331 -18.44 -9.15 -13.86
C MET A 331 -18.41 -10.44 -13.02
N HIS A 332 -18.77 -11.58 -13.62
CA HIS A 332 -18.91 -12.82 -12.85
C HIS A 332 -17.58 -13.45 -12.38
N PHE A 333 -16.50 -13.29 -13.15
CA PHE A 333 -15.21 -13.96 -12.89
C PHE A 333 -14.01 -13.01 -12.97
N LEU A 334 -14.24 -11.77 -13.39
CA LEU A 334 -13.24 -10.72 -13.48
C LEU A 334 -13.58 -9.63 -12.45
N PRO A 335 -12.62 -8.81 -12.03
CA PRO A 335 -12.92 -7.63 -11.23
C PRO A 335 -13.96 -6.74 -11.95
N ASP A 336 -14.86 -6.17 -11.17
CA ASP A 336 -15.85 -5.22 -11.68
C ASP A 336 -15.18 -4.06 -12.40
N ILE A 337 -15.78 -3.62 -13.51
CA ILE A 337 -15.24 -2.53 -14.33
C ILE A 337 -16.11 -1.28 -14.21
N TYR A 338 -15.50 -0.12 -14.37
CA TYR A 338 -16.19 1.17 -14.41
C TYR A 338 -16.16 1.71 -15.83
N VAL A 339 -17.34 1.96 -16.41
CA VAL A 339 -17.48 2.54 -17.75
C VAL A 339 -17.94 4.00 -17.64
N PRO A 340 -17.44 4.92 -18.48
CA PRO A 340 -17.93 6.29 -18.50
C PRO A 340 -19.46 6.34 -18.69
N CYS A 341 -20.13 7.18 -17.91
CA CYS A 341 -21.59 7.34 -18.02
C CYS A 341 -21.97 7.94 -19.39
N ASP A 342 -22.91 7.30 -20.09
CA ASP A 342 -23.30 7.76 -21.42
C ASP A 342 -24.00 9.11 -21.46
N GLN A 343 -24.67 9.53 -20.39
CA GLN A 343 -25.41 10.79 -20.38
C GLN A 343 -24.51 11.99 -20.11
N CYS A 344 -23.62 11.90 -19.12
CA CYS A 344 -22.71 13.02 -18.80
C CYS A 344 -21.33 12.87 -19.44
N LYS A 345 -21.02 11.74 -20.07
CA LYS A 345 -19.70 11.43 -20.65
C LYS A 345 -18.56 11.66 -19.66
N GLY A 346 -18.73 11.18 -18.41
CA GLY A 346 -17.75 11.34 -17.34
C GLY A 346 -17.83 12.64 -16.56
N LYS A 347 -18.58 13.66 -17.03
CA LYS A 347 -18.57 15.02 -16.45
C LYS A 347 -19.23 15.16 -15.08
N ARG A 348 -19.92 14.12 -14.57
CA ARG A 348 -20.61 14.07 -13.26
C ARG A 348 -21.79 15.03 -13.06
N TYR A 349 -21.97 16.02 -13.92
CA TYR A 349 -23.01 17.05 -13.81
C TYR A 349 -24.01 17.03 -14.99
N ASN A 350 -25.19 17.61 -14.77
CA ASN A 350 -26.13 17.88 -15.86
C ASN A 350 -25.70 19.11 -16.67
N ARG A 351 -26.30 19.27 -17.85
CA ARG A 351 -25.94 20.31 -18.82
C ARG A 351 -26.11 21.71 -18.22
N GLU A 352 -27.20 21.95 -17.50
CA GLU A 352 -27.56 23.26 -16.95
C GLU A 352 -26.55 23.73 -15.89
N THR A 353 -25.95 22.80 -15.15
CA THR A 353 -24.90 23.12 -14.16
C THR A 353 -23.58 23.44 -14.84
N LEU A 354 -23.29 22.78 -15.97
CA LEU A 354 -22.07 23.01 -16.77
C LEU A 354 -22.12 24.28 -17.63
N GLU A 355 -23.25 24.99 -17.67
CA GLU A 355 -23.31 26.32 -18.28
C GLU A 355 -22.64 27.40 -17.42
N ILE A 356 -22.53 27.17 -16.11
CA ILE A 356 -21.93 28.11 -15.17
C ILE A 356 -20.42 28.03 -15.27
N LYS A 357 -19.79 29.19 -15.44
CA LYS A 357 -18.33 29.32 -15.56
C LYS A 357 -17.77 30.26 -14.50
N TYR A 358 -16.63 29.89 -13.95
CA TYR A 358 -15.77 30.75 -13.15
C TYR A 358 -14.44 30.90 -13.87
N LYS A 359 -14.02 32.15 -14.15
CA LYS A 359 -12.84 32.44 -14.98
C LYS A 359 -12.82 31.67 -16.31
N GLY A 360 -13.99 31.54 -16.96
CA GLY A 360 -14.14 30.84 -18.25
C GLY A 360 -14.19 29.30 -18.18
N LYS A 361 -13.97 28.69 -17.01
CA LYS A 361 -14.02 27.24 -16.79
C LYS A 361 -15.25 26.80 -16.02
N THR A 362 -15.82 25.68 -16.39
CA THR A 362 -16.92 25.00 -15.70
C THR A 362 -16.42 24.27 -14.45
N ILE A 363 -17.33 23.86 -13.57
CA ILE A 363 -16.97 23.10 -12.36
C ILE A 363 -16.28 21.77 -12.69
N HIS A 364 -16.65 21.15 -13.83
CA HIS A 364 -16.01 19.92 -14.29
C HIS A 364 -14.60 20.18 -14.79
N GLU A 365 -14.38 21.23 -15.59
CA GLU A 365 -13.04 21.59 -16.08
C GLU A 365 -12.11 21.96 -14.92
N VAL A 366 -12.62 22.60 -13.85
CA VAL A 366 -11.83 22.86 -12.64
C VAL A 366 -11.46 21.58 -11.90
N LEU A 367 -12.34 20.57 -11.90
CA LEU A 367 -12.04 19.25 -11.31
C LEU A 367 -11.10 18.40 -12.17
N ASP A 368 -10.98 18.70 -13.45
CA ASP A 368 -10.11 18.01 -14.40
C ASP A 368 -8.69 18.60 -14.46
N MET A 369 -8.50 19.79 -13.88
CA MET A 369 -7.19 20.40 -13.73
C MET A 369 -6.29 19.58 -12.81
N THR A 370 -5.01 19.58 -13.15
CA THR A 370 -3.97 19.12 -12.22
C THR A 370 -3.91 20.04 -11.00
N ILE A 371 -3.37 19.53 -9.88
CA ILE A 371 -3.18 20.33 -8.67
C ILE A 371 -2.23 21.50 -8.92
N GLU A 372 -1.25 21.32 -9.80
CA GLU A 372 -0.32 22.36 -10.22
C GLU A 372 -1.05 23.51 -10.93
N GLU A 373 -1.84 23.19 -11.95
CA GLU A 373 -2.65 24.18 -12.68
C GLU A 373 -3.69 24.86 -11.78
N ALA A 374 -4.25 24.16 -10.79
CA ALA A 374 -5.25 24.71 -9.88
C ALA A 374 -4.66 25.66 -8.82
N ARG A 375 -3.35 25.56 -8.56
CA ARG A 375 -2.63 26.42 -7.62
C ARG A 375 -2.30 27.79 -8.23
N GLU A 376 -2.05 27.84 -9.53
CA GLU A 376 -1.80 29.07 -10.31
C GLU A 376 -3.09 29.89 -10.53
#